data_AF-A0A1H4BN46-F1
#
_entry.id   AF-A0A1H4BN46-F1
#
_cell.length_a   1.000
_cell.length_b   1.000
_cell.length_c   1.000
_cell.angle_alpha   90.00
_cell.angle_beta   90.00
_cell.angle_gamma   90.00
#
_symmetry.space_group_name_H-M   'P 1'
#
loop_
_entity.id
_entity.type
_entity.pdbx_description
1 polymer ?
#
loop_
_entity_poly.entity_id
_entity_poly.type
_entity_poly.pdbx_seq_one_letter_code
_entity_poly.pdbx_strand_id
1 'polypeptide(L)'
;MAKSFLDGYKTYDTRDGYGNAKQWKKAFNQRMSKEEAESILSRQQETPYNILQISPGATQAEIKKAYRQLIKEWHPDKNQHRSEEAEEMSKKIIAAFSMLSH
;
A
#
# COMPACT_ATOMS: atom_id res chain seq x y z
N MET A 1 23.44 -4.92 -3.39
CA MET A 1 22.15 -4.71 -4.09
C MET A 1 21.18 -4.15 -3.08
N ALA A 2 20.66 -2.94 -3.30
CA ALA A 2 19.67 -2.34 -2.40
C ALA A 2 18.37 -3.13 -2.55
N LYS A 3 17.89 -3.74 -1.46
CA LYS A 3 16.60 -4.42 -1.43
C LYS A 3 15.52 -3.34 -1.64
N SER A 4 14.80 -3.39 -2.76
CA SER A 4 13.63 -2.52 -3.01
C SER A 4 12.65 -2.66 -1.84
N PHE A 5 11.86 -1.63 -1.58
CA PHE A 5 10.85 -1.66 -0.52
C PHE A 5 9.88 -2.85 -0.65
N LEU A 6 9.70 -3.37 -1.88
CA LEU A 6 8.91 -4.56 -2.20
C LEU A 6 9.76 -5.82 -2.47
N ASP A 7 11.07 -5.81 -2.24
CA ASP A 7 11.92 -7.00 -2.36
C ASP A 7 11.54 -8.03 -1.28
N GLY A 8 10.87 -9.11 -1.70
CA GLY A 8 10.23 -10.10 -0.84
C GLY A 8 8.68 -10.08 -0.86
N TYR A 9 8.05 -9.15 -1.56
CA TYR A 9 6.64 -9.29 -1.95
C TYR A 9 6.57 -10.36 -3.04
N LYS A 10 5.99 -11.54 -2.72
CA LYS A 10 5.64 -12.50 -3.76
C LYS A 10 4.70 -11.81 -4.75
N THR A 11 5.05 -11.91 -6.03
CA THR A 11 4.25 -11.47 -7.18
C THR A 11 2.85 -12.06 -7.12
N TYR A 12 1.89 -11.48 -7.84
CA TYR A 12 0.48 -11.90 -7.79
C TYR A 12 0.29 -13.18 -8.62
N ASP A 13 1.06 -14.23 -8.32
CA ASP A 13 0.93 -15.55 -8.92
C ASP A 13 -0.18 -16.32 -8.21
N THR A 14 -1.28 -16.52 -8.92
CA THR A 14 -2.47 -17.24 -8.44
C THR A 14 -2.25 -18.75 -8.29
N ARG A 15 -1.07 -19.29 -8.63
CA ARG A 15 -0.79 -20.73 -8.63
C ARG A 15 -0.38 -21.29 -7.28
N ASP A 16 0.24 -20.48 -6.41
CA ASP A 16 1.00 -20.99 -5.25
C ASP A 16 0.36 -20.74 -3.88
N GLY A 17 -0.90 -20.30 -3.86
CA GLY A 17 -1.66 -20.06 -2.64
C GLY A 17 -1.20 -18.81 -1.88
N TYR A 18 -2.15 -17.93 -1.59
CA TYR A 18 -1.87 -16.73 -0.79
C TYR A 18 -1.24 -17.13 0.55
N GLY A 19 -0.13 -16.49 0.91
CA GLY A 19 0.20 -16.30 2.31
C GLY A 19 -1.02 -15.71 3.02
N ASN A 20 -1.42 -16.30 4.14
CA ASN A 20 -2.61 -15.95 4.91
C ASN A 20 -2.64 -14.43 5.17
N ALA A 21 -3.82 -13.79 5.11
CA ALA A 21 -4.00 -12.36 5.39
C ALA A 21 -3.32 -11.87 6.70
N LYS A 22 -3.17 -12.75 7.69
CA LYS A 22 -2.38 -12.52 8.92
C LYS A 22 -0.88 -12.38 8.67
N GLN A 23 -0.29 -13.21 7.80
CA GLN A 23 1.13 -13.13 7.45
C GLN A 23 1.42 -11.82 6.72
N TRP A 24 0.50 -11.41 5.84
CA TRP A 24 0.54 -10.13 5.16
C TRP A 24 0.44 -8.95 6.14
N LYS A 25 -0.54 -8.98 7.05
CA LYS A 25 -0.73 -7.95 8.09
C LYS A 25 0.45 -7.86 9.07
N LYS A 26 1.08 -8.98 9.39
CA LYS A 26 2.26 -9.04 10.28
C LYS A 26 3.50 -8.43 9.62
N ALA A 27 3.79 -8.78 8.38
CA ALA A 27 4.92 -8.22 7.63
C ALA A 27 4.76 -6.71 7.38
N PHE A 28 3.51 -6.27 7.15
CA PHE A 28 3.13 -4.87 6.99
C PHE A 28 3.37 -4.03 8.26
N ASN A 29 2.85 -4.47 9.41
CA ASN A 29 2.99 -3.75 10.68
C ASN A 29 4.46 -3.64 11.16
N GLN A 30 5.33 -4.54 10.71
CA GLN A 30 6.75 -4.51 11.06
C GLN A 30 7.56 -3.47 10.29
N ARG A 31 7.00 -2.87 9.23
CA ARG A 31 7.83 -2.24 8.17
C ARG A 31 7.39 -0.84 7.74
N MET A 32 6.22 -0.37 8.16
CA MET A 32 5.83 1.02 7.99
C MET A 32 5.35 1.55 9.33
N SER A 33 6.17 2.38 9.97
CA SER A 33 5.78 3.05 11.22
C SER A 33 4.73 4.14 10.93
N LYS A 34 3.94 4.52 11.94
CA LYS A 34 2.96 5.60 11.78
C LYS A 34 3.65 6.91 11.38
N GLU A 35 4.83 7.14 11.93
CA GLU A 35 5.68 8.31 11.69
C GLU A 35 6.21 8.32 10.25
N GLU A 36 6.59 7.16 9.70
CA GLU A 36 6.99 7.04 8.29
C GLU A 36 5.81 7.32 7.36
N ALA A 37 4.61 6.80 7.68
CA ALA A 37 3.40 7.08 6.91
C ALA A 37 3.07 8.58 6.90
N GLU A 38 3.11 9.24 8.07
CA GLU A 38 2.89 10.69 8.19
C GLU A 38 3.96 11.51 7.45
N SER A 39 5.23 11.07 7.48
CA SER A 39 6.32 11.72 6.76
C SER A 39 6.19 11.63 5.24
N ILE A 40 5.68 10.50 4.72
CA ILE A 40 5.45 10.33 3.28
C ILE A 40 4.32 11.26 2.80
N LEU A 41 3.24 11.34 3.56
CA LEU A 41 2.04 12.09 3.20
C LEU A 41 2.23 13.60 3.36
N SER A 42 2.88 14.04 4.43
CA SER A 42 3.17 15.46 4.69
C SER A 42 4.09 16.08 3.64
N ARG A 43 5.05 15.33 3.11
CA ARG A 43 5.99 15.82 2.08
C ARG A 43 5.30 16.29 0.79
N GLN A 44 4.14 15.72 0.45
CA GLN A 44 3.45 16.02 -0.81
C GLN A 44 2.12 16.76 -0.63
N GLN A 45 1.75 17.15 0.60
CA GLN A 45 0.46 17.80 0.91
C GLN A 45 -0.77 17.00 0.42
N GLU A 46 -0.65 15.68 0.28
CA GLU A 46 -1.76 14.83 -0.12
C GLU A 46 -2.49 14.26 1.09
N THR A 47 -3.83 14.28 1.05
CA THR A 47 -4.64 13.68 2.12
C THR A 47 -4.76 12.16 1.91
N PRO A 48 -4.84 11.36 2.98
CA PRO A 48 -5.07 9.92 2.88
C PRO A 48 -6.32 9.56 2.05
N TYR A 49 -7.36 10.39 2.15
CA TYR A 49 -8.61 10.22 1.41
C TYR A 49 -8.42 10.41 -0.09
N ASN A 50 -7.63 11.41 -0.51
CA ASN A 50 -7.33 11.66 -1.92
C ASN A 50 -6.53 10.50 -2.53
N ILE A 51 -5.53 9.99 -1.80
CA ILE A 51 -4.70 8.86 -2.25
C ILE A 51 -5.53 7.59 -2.40
N LEU A 52 -6.41 7.32 -1.44
CA LEU A 52 -7.32 6.18 -1.53
C LEU A 52 -8.51 6.43 -2.46
N GLN A 53 -8.64 7.64 -3.03
CA GLN A 53 -9.76 8.05 -3.89
C GLN A 53 -11.14 7.80 -3.25
N ILE A 54 -11.25 8.15 -1.97
CA ILE A 54 -12.47 7.98 -1.16
C ILE A 54 -12.91 9.31 -0.57
N SER A 55 -14.19 9.40 -0.21
CA SER A 55 -14.73 10.58 0.45
C SER A 55 -14.26 10.68 1.91
N PRO A 56 -14.08 11.91 2.44
CA PRO A 56 -13.94 12.14 3.87
C PRO A 56 -15.20 11.62 4.58
N GLY A 57 -15.06 10.64 5.47
CA GLY A 57 -16.18 9.95 6.11
C GLY A 57 -16.50 8.56 5.55
N ALA A 58 -15.72 8.07 4.59
CA ALA A 58 -15.81 6.68 4.13
C ALA A 58 -15.69 5.69 5.29
N THR A 59 -16.49 4.63 5.22
CA THR A 59 -16.50 3.55 6.19
C THR A 59 -15.21 2.73 6.12
N GLN A 60 -14.86 2.01 7.19
CA GLN A 60 -13.72 1.09 7.19
C GLN A 60 -13.81 0.03 6.06
N ALA A 61 -15.02 -0.36 5.67
CA ALA A 61 -15.23 -1.31 4.59
C ALA A 61 -14.81 -0.73 3.23
N GLU A 62 -15.14 0.54 2.98
CA GLU A 62 -14.78 1.29 1.78
C GLU A 62 -13.27 1.58 1.73
N ILE A 63 -12.68 2.01 2.85
CA ILE A 63 -11.23 2.21 2.99
C ILE A 63 -10.48 0.92 2.61
N LYS A 64 -10.89 -0.22 3.18
CA LYS A 64 -10.27 -1.53 2.86
C LYS A 64 -10.51 -1.94 1.41
N LYS A 65 -11.66 -1.61 0.82
CA LYS A 65 -11.97 -1.92 -0.57
C LYS A 65 -11.09 -1.11 -1.53
N ALA A 66 -11.02 0.20 -1.34
CA ALA A 66 -10.20 1.10 -2.14
C ALA A 66 -8.71 0.74 -2.05
N TYR A 67 -8.21 0.49 -0.84
CA TYR A 67 -6.85 0.02 -0.61
C TYR A 67 -6.49 -1.22 -1.44
N ARG A 68 -7.34 -2.26 -1.40
CA ARG A 68 -7.11 -3.50 -2.15
C ARG A 68 -7.12 -3.28 -3.66
N GLN A 69 -7.98 -2.40 -4.16
CA GLN A 69 -8.06 -2.09 -5.58
C GLN A 69 -6.81 -1.36 -6.06
N LEU A 70 -6.41 -0.30 -5.36
CA LEU A 70 -5.28 0.54 -5.72
C LEU A 70 -3.94 -0.21 -5.62
N ILE A 71 -3.75 -1.05 -4.60
CA ILE A 71 -2.54 -1.88 -4.51
C ILE A 71 -2.44 -2.89 -5.64
N LYS A 72 -3.56 -3.46 -6.08
CA LYS A 72 -3.57 -4.39 -7.21
C LYS A 72 -3.25 -3.68 -8.53
N GLU A 73 -3.66 -2.42 -8.65
CA GLU A 73 -3.43 -1.57 -9.83
C GLU A 73 -2.00 -1.06 -9.90
N TRP A 74 -1.46 -0.57 -8.78
CA TRP A 74 -0.12 0.00 -8.68
C TRP A 74 0.95 -1.01 -8.24
N HIS A 75 0.65 -2.31 -8.25
CA HIS A 75 1.63 -3.32 -7.87
C HIS A 75 2.83 -3.31 -8.85
N PRO A 76 4.09 -3.27 -8.39
CA PRO A 76 5.25 -3.18 -9.28
C PRO A 76 5.40 -4.38 -10.21
N ASP A 77 4.95 -5.57 -9.77
CA ASP A 77 4.91 -6.78 -10.60
C ASP A 77 4.09 -6.62 -11.89
N LYS A 78 2.99 -5.84 -11.84
CA LYS A 78 2.15 -5.55 -13.01
C LYS A 78 2.59 -4.31 -13.78
N ASN A 79 3.47 -3.53 -13.18
CA ASN A 79 3.91 -2.24 -13.66
C ASN A 79 5.44 -2.22 -13.82
N GLN A 80 6.01 -3.29 -14.36
CA GLN A 80 7.46 -3.45 -14.48
C GLN A 80 8.09 -2.36 -15.36
N HIS A 81 7.33 -1.83 -16.33
CA HIS A 81 7.70 -0.70 -17.18
C HIS A 81 7.75 0.65 -16.47
N ARG A 82 7.14 0.77 -15.28
CA ARG A 82 7.12 1.97 -14.43
C ARG A 82 7.28 1.60 -12.96
N SER A 83 8.28 0.76 -12.69
CA SER A 83 8.51 0.16 -11.37
C SER A 83 8.70 1.20 -10.26
N GLU A 84 9.40 2.31 -10.55
CA GLU A 84 9.64 3.41 -9.61
C GLU A 84 8.33 4.13 -9.24
N GLU A 85 7.51 4.51 -10.22
CA GLU A 85 6.20 5.13 -9.98
C GLU A 85 5.27 4.19 -9.22
N ALA A 86 5.26 2.91 -9.59
CA ALA A 86 4.47 1.87 -8.93
C ALA A 86 4.88 1.66 -7.47
N GLU A 87 6.19 1.71 -7.18
CA GLU A 87 6.71 1.65 -5.82
C GLU A 87 6.31 2.89 -5.00
N GLU A 88 6.43 4.10 -5.58
CA GLU A 88 6.04 5.34 -4.91
C GLU A 88 4.53 5.37 -4.61
N MET A 89 3.69 5.06 -5.59
CA MET A 89 2.24 5.01 -5.42
C MET A 89 1.83 3.93 -4.42
N SER A 90 2.41 2.73 -4.50
CA SER A 90 2.13 1.67 -3.53
C SER A 90 2.48 2.10 -2.10
N LYS A 91 3.59 2.80 -1.89
CA LYS A 91 3.97 3.37 -0.59
C LYS A 91 2.93 4.36 -0.09
N LYS A 92 2.47 5.30 -0.94
CA LYS A 92 1.43 6.28 -0.59
C LYS A 92 0.13 5.61 -0.18
N ILE A 93 -0.34 4.65 -1.00
CA ILE A 93 -1.58 3.90 -0.74
C ILE A 93 -1.50 3.17 0.60
N ILE A 94 -0.35 2.57 0.90
CA ILE A 94 -0.10 1.90 2.18
C ILE A 94 -0.12 2.89 3.34
N ALA A 95 0.60 4.01 3.23
CA ALA A 95 0.66 5.05 4.26
C ALA A 95 -0.74 5.59 4.59
N ALA A 96 -1.51 5.93 3.54
CA ALA A 96 -2.87 6.43 3.68
C ALA A 96 -3.80 5.42 4.37
N PHE A 97 -3.73 4.14 4.00
CA PHE A 97 -4.50 3.09 4.64
C PHE A 97 -4.11 2.90 6.12
N SER A 98 -2.82 2.95 6.44
CA SER A 98 -2.33 2.83 7.81
C SER A 98 -2.90 3.94 8.70
N MET A 99 -2.94 5.19 8.21
CA MET A 99 -3.51 6.32 8.95
C MET A 99 -5.02 6.21 9.18
N LEU A 100 -5.77 5.67 8.20
CA LEU A 100 -7.23 5.61 8.27
C LEU A 100 -7.78 4.31 8.90
N SER A 101 -6.96 3.26 8.98
CA SER A 101 -7.38 1.95 9.51
C SER A 101 -6.98 1.73 10.98
N HIS A 102 -6.40 2.74 11.64
CA HIS A 102 -5.99 2.66 13.05
C HIS A 102 -7.10 3.06 14.01
#